data_AF-A0A7E5VU52-F1
#
_entry.id   AF-A0A7E5VU52-F1
#
_cell.length_a   1.000
_cell.length_b   1.000
_cell.length_c   1.000
_cell.angle_alpha   90.00
_cell.angle_beta   90.00
_cell.angle_gamma   90.00
#
_symmetry.space_group_name_H-M   'P 1'
#
loop_
_entity.id
_entity.type
_entity.pdbx_description
1 polymer ?
#
loop_
_entity_poly.entity_id
_entity_poly.type
_entity_poly.pdbx_seq_one_letter_code
_entity_poly.pdbx_strand_id
1 'polypeptide(L)'
;MCRFSDIIALQETWLLPDEIQYLSTIDRKFSSTGTSAVDTAAGLLRGRPYGGVALLWRSDVFQNVSVIQCNNPRVCAIKIVTNDRPIVVISVYMPTDSPDNLSDFTDCLGTLGPSGEMLNAEKPEGKVGLRFRAKDVENVIRHMSRGKSPGHDGLSIEHLQYGGAHISRVLSLFCNLCMSHSYLPPDLIKTIVIPVVKNKSGDMSDLGNYRPISLATIIAKVLDRLLEIQLNKHLQIHDNQFGFRPKLSTECAIMCLKQTVRYYTDRGTPIYACFFRPF
;
A
#
# COMPACT_ATOMS: atom_id res chain seq x y z
N MET A 1 10.68 -6.84 -15.94
CA MET A 1 9.39 -7.47 -15.57
C MET A 1 9.13 -8.71 -16.43
N CYS A 2 9.17 -8.58 -17.76
CA CYS A 2 8.90 -9.66 -18.72
C CYS A 2 9.79 -10.93 -18.63
N ARG A 3 10.88 -10.91 -17.85
CA ARG A 3 11.77 -12.07 -17.65
C ARG A 3 11.30 -13.06 -16.58
N PHE A 4 10.43 -12.66 -15.65
CA PHE A 4 10.11 -13.45 -14.44
C PHE A 4 8.60 -13.60 -14.18
N SER A 5 7.74 -13.07 -15.05
CA SER A 5 6.30 -13.02 -14.83
C SER A 5 5.58 -13.35 -16.12
N ASP A 6 4.60 -14.26 -16.07
CA ASP A 6 3.84 -14.65 -17.28
C ASP A 6 2.64 -13.73 -17.53
N ILE A 7 2.16 -13.03 -16.51
CA ILE A 7 1.12 -11.99 -16.57
C ILE A 7 1.62 -10.78 -15.78
N ILE A 8 1.44 -9.58 -16.33
CA ILE A 8 1.86 -8.31 -15.74
C ILE A 8 0.65 -7.37 -15.76
N ALA A 9 0.22 -6.92 -14.59
CA ALA A 9 -0.74 -5.83 -14.45
C ALA A 9 0.02 -4.52 -14.20
N LEU A 10 -0.14 -3.56 -15.10
CA LEU A 10 0.37 -2.20 -14.97
C LEU A 10 -0.75 -1.29 -14.47
N GLN A 11 -0.40 -0.42 -13.54
CA GLN A 11 -1.26 0.62 -12.98
C GLN A 11 -0.47 1.93 -12.96
N GLU A 12 -1.17 3.06 -12.98
CA GLU A 12 -0.56 4.39 -13.12
C GLU A 12 0.24 4.54 -14.42
N THR A 13 -0.23 3.97 -15.53
CA THR A 13 0.40 4.27 -16.83
C THR A 13 0.09 5.70 -17.22
N TRP A 14 1.10 6.51 -17.50
CA TRP A 14 0.94 7.90 -17.97
C TRP A 14 0.74 7.97 -19.50
N LEU A 15 0.33 6.86 -20.11
CA LEU A 15 0.10 6.75 -21.55
C LEU A 15 -1.22 7.42 -21.90
N LEU A 16 -1.23 8.20 -22.98
CA LEU A 16 -2.46 8.66 -23.61
C LEU A 16 -3.20 7.49 -24.29
N PRO A 17 -4.51 7.60 -24.55
CA PRO A 17 -5.28 6.55 -25.23
C PRO A 17 -4.65 6.06 -26.56
N ASP A 18 -4.03 6.96 -27.32
CA ASP A 18 -3.32 6.67 -28.58
C ASP A 18 -1.93 6.04 -28.38
N GLU A 19 -1.37 6.15 -27.17
CA GLU A 19 -0.07 5.57 -26.82
C GLU A 19 -0.18 4.15 -26.25
N ILE A 20 -1.39 3.68 -25.92
CA ILE A 20 -1.62 2.32 -25.38
C ILE A 20 -1.06 1.24 -26.31
N GLN A 21 -1.08 1.47 -27.63
CA GLN A 21 -0.52 0.54 -28.62
C GLN A 21 0.98 0.26 -28.41
N TYR A 22 1.74 1.19 -27.83
CA TYR A 22 3.17 1.01 -27.55
C TYR A 22 3.44 -0.07 -26.51
N LEU A 23 2.46 -0.44 -25.67
CA LEU A 23 2.61 -1.53 -24.71
C LEU A 23 2.98 -2.85 -25.40
N SER A 24 2.50 -3.07 -26.61
CA SER A 24 2.81 -4.27 -27.41
C SER A 24 4.26 -4.32 -27.89
N THR A 25 4.99 -3.19 -27.82
CA THR A 25 6.40 -3.08 -28.23
C THR A 25 7.38 -3.39 -27.10
N ILE A 26 6.89 -3.48 -25.86
CA ILE A 26 7.73 -3.67 -24.65
C ILE A 26 8.51 -5.00 -24.72
N ASP A 27 7.85 -6.07 -25.14
CA ASP A 27 8.48 -7.39 -25.31
C ASP A 27 7.72 -8.19 -26.37
N ARG A 28 8.43 -8.75 -27.36
CA ARG A 28 7.84 -9.50 -28.48
C ARG A 28 7.11 -10.77 -28.05
N LYS A 29 7.39 -11.30 -26.85
CA LYS A 29 6.72 -12.49 -26.30
C LYS A 29 5.40 -12.15 -25.60
N PHE A 30 5.09 -10.87 -25.44
CA PHE A 30 3.91 -10.44 -24.72
C PHE A 30 2.87 -9.83 -25.65
N SER A 31 1.62 -10.19 -25.43
CA SER A 31 0.47 -9.45 -25.91
C SER A 31 -0.02 -8.52 -24.81
N SER A 32 -0.70 -7.44 -25.18
CA SER A 32 -1.10 -6.39 -24.25
C SER A 32 -2.48 -5.83 -24.57
N THR A 33 -3.17 -5.36 -23.53
CA THR A 33 -4.32 -4.46 -23.64
C THR A 33 -4.23 -3.41 -22.53
N GLY A 34 -4.88 -2.27 -22.70
CA GLY A 34 -4.92 -1.23 -21.69
C GLY A 34 -6.02 -0.23 -21.96
N THR A 35 -6.29 0.58 -20.95
CA THR A 35 -7.15 1.76 -21.03
C THR A 35 -6.48 2.91 -20.29
N SER A 36 -6.74 4.13 -20.73
CA SER A 36 -6.21 5.33 -20.12
C SER A 36 -7.34 6.29 -19.80
N ALA A 37 -7.34 6.80 -18.58
CA ALA A 37 -8.19 7.91 -18.16
C ALA A 37 -7.46 9.27 -18.24
N VAL A 38 -6.26 9.30 -18.84
CA VAL A 38 -5.47 10.54 -18.99
C VAL A 38 -6.17 11.43 -20.01
N ASP A 39 -6.75 12.54 -19.54
CA ASP A 39 -7.34 13.58 -20.38
C ASP A 39 -6.44 14.82 -20.44
N THR A 40 -5.91 15.11 -21.62
CA THR A 40 -5.08 16.29 -21.89
C THR A 40 -5.89 17.51 -22.35
N ALA A 41 -7.18 17.36 -22.62
CA ALA A 41 -8.06 18.48 -22.98
C ALA A 41 -8.43 19.35 -21.76
N ALA A 42 -8.40 18.76 -20.56
CA ALA A 42 -8.67 19.42 -19.29
C ALA A 42 -7.49 20.28 -18.77
N GLY A 43 -6.91 21.16 -19.61
CA GLY A 43 -5.99 22.23 -19.20
C GLY A 43 -4.96 21.87 -18.11
N LEU A 44 -4.79 22.75 -17.10
CA LEU A 44 -3.89 22.52 -15.97
C LEU A 44 -4.53 21.53 -14.98
N LEU A 45 -4.09 20.27 -15.03
CA LEU A 45 -4.54 19.21 -14.12
C LEU A 45 -4.23 19.59 -12.66
N ARG A 46 -5.26 19.92 -11.88
CA ARG A 46 -5.15 20.10 -10.42
C ARG A 46 -5.21 18.72 -9.75
N GLY A 47 -4.12 18.31 -9.11
CA GLY A 47 -4.00 17.03 -8.41
C GLY A 47 -3.16 16.00 -9.19
N ARG A 48 -3.13 14.75 -8.73
CA ARG A 48 -2.53 13.67 -9.52
C ARG A 48 -3.45 13.36 -10.71
N PRO A 49 -2.95 13.37 -11.96
CA PRO A 49 -3.75 13.02 -13.12
C PRO A 49 -4.25 11.57 -13.02
N TYR A 50 -5.42 11.31 -13.60
CA TYR A 50 -5.97 9.96 -13.69
C TYR A 50 -5.03 9.10 -14.53
N GLY A 51 -4.42 8.08 -13.94
CA GLY A 51 -3.55 7.16 -14.66
C GLY A 51 -4.34 6.15 -15.50
N GLY A 52 -3.63 5.37 -16.31
CA GLY A 52 -4.18 4.21 -17.02
C GLY A 52 -3.85 2.88 -16.34
N VAL A 53 -4.52 1.84 -16.82
CA VAL A 53 -4.26 0.44 -16.47
C VAL A 53 -3.98 -0.36 -17.72
N ALA A 54 -3.08 -1.33 -17.60
CA ALA A 54 -2.82 -2.28 -18.67
C ALA A 54 -2.56 -3.68 -18.15
N LEU A 55 -2.81 -4.65 -19.01
CA LEU A 55 -2.49 -6.05 -18.82
C LEU A 55 -1.58 -6.50 -19.95
N LEU A 56 -0.45 -7.12 -19.59
CA LEU A 56 0.42 -7.82 -20.52
C LEU A 56 0.45 -9.30 -20.13
N TRP A 57 0.45 -10.20 -21.11
CA TRP A 57 0.56 -11.63 -20.88
C TRP A 57 1.46 -12.27 -21.91
N ARG A 58 2.13 -13.35 -21.53
CA ARG A 58 2.97 -14.14 -22.43
C ARG A 58 2.13 -14.90 -23.45
N SER A 59 2.26 -14.53 -24.71
CA SER A 59 1.51 -15.13 -25.82
C SER A 59 1.99 -16.55 -26.13
N ASP A 60 3.23 -16.88 -25.76
CA ASP A 60 3.80 -18.23 -25.89
C ASP A 60 3.28 -19.21 -24.83
N VAL A 61 2.86 -18.70 -23.67
CA VAL A 61 2.28 -19.50 -22.57
C VAL A 61 0.76 -19.54 -22.66
N PHE A 62 0.11 -18.41 -22.97
CA PHE A 62 -1.33 -18.27 -23.01
C PHE A 62 -1.80 -18.00 -24.44
N GLN A 63 -2.19 -19.07 -25.14
CA GLN A 63 -2.63 -18.98 -26.53
C GLN A 63 -4.12 -18.61 -26.67
N ASN A 64 -4.92 -18.89 -25.65
CA ASN A 64 -6.37 -18.61 -25.66
C ASN A 64 -6.69 -17.47 -24.70
N VAL A 65 -6.53 -16.23 -25.19
CA VAL A 65 -6.81 -15.01 -24.44
C VAL A 65 -7.75 -14.11 -25.23
N SER A 66 -8.84 -13.67 -24.60
CA SER A 66 -9.76 -12.68 -25.14
C SER A 66 -9.83 -11.46 -24.23
N VAL A 67 -9.75 -10.26 -24.80
CA VAL A 67 -9.93 -9.00 -24.07
C VAL A 67 -11.41 -8.82 -23.73
N ILE A 68 -11.72 -8.52 -22.47
CA ILE A 68 -13.06 -8.16 -22.03
C ILE A 68 -13.18 -6.64 -22.13
N GLN A 69 -14.13 -6.16 -22.92
CA GLN A 69 -14.40 -4.74 -23.03
C GLN A 69 -15.11 -4.26 -21.77
N CYS A 70 -14.47 -3.33 -21.05
CA CYS A 70 -15.02 -2.69 -19.87
C CYS A 70 -15.40 -1.25 -20.23
N ASN A 71 -16.64 -0.84 -19.98
CA ASN A 71 -17.09 0.55 -20.20
C ASN A 71 -16.62 1.49 -19.07
N ASN A 72 -15.41 1.28 -18.54
CA ASN A 72 -14.82 2.08 -17.48
C ASN A 72 -13.33 2.31 -17.79
N PRO A 73 -12.88 3.57 -17.93
CA PRO A 73 -11.51 3.87 -18.34
C PRO A 73 -10.46 3.50 -17.29
N ARG A 74 -10.88 3.08 -16.09
CA ARG A 74 -10.04 2.62 -14.98
C ARG A 74 -9.94 1.10 -14.87
N VAL A 75 -10.65 0.34 -15.72
CA VAL A 75 -10.74 -1.12 -15.64
C VAL A 75 -10.29 -1.74 -16.95
N CYS A 76 -9.34 -2.67 -16.87
CA CYS A 76 -8.90 -3.50 -17.99
C CYS A 76 -9.01 -4.96 -17.59
N ALA A 77 -9.58 -5.80 -18.45
CA ALA A 77 -9.77 -7.21 -18.16
C ALA A 77 -9.44 -8.10 -19.36
N ILE A 78 -8.87 -9.27 -19.06
CA ILE A 78 -8.64 -10.35 -20.04
C ILE A 78 -9.18 -11.66 -19.48
N LYS A 79 -9.74 -12.47 -20.36
CA LYS A 79 -10.10 -13.87 -20.08
C LYS A 79 -9.07 -14.77 -20.72
N ILE A 80 -8.44 -15.62 -19.93
CA ILE A 80 -7.46 -16.62 -20.33
C ILE A 80 -8.11 -17.99 -20.13
N VAL A 81 -8.07 -18.86 -21.15
CA VAL A 81 -8.56 -20.24 -21.03
C VAL A 81 -7.36 -21.18 -20.99
N THR A 82 -7.16 -21.86 -19.86
CA THR A 82 -6.07 -22.83 -19.67
C THR A 82 -6.64 -24.15 -19.17
N ASN A 83 -6.36 -25.28 -19.84
CA ASN A 83 -6.89 -26.61 -19.47
C ASN A 83 -8.42 -26.61 -19.27
N ASP A 84 -9.17 -26.02 -20.21
CA ASP A 84 -10.63 -25.84 -20.15
C ASP A 84 -11.18 -25.04 -18.95
N ARG A 85 -10.29 -24.36 -18.21
CA ARG A 85 -10.67 -23.49 -17.09
C ARG A 85 -10.49 -22.03 -17.49
N PRO A 86 -11.57 -21.23 -17.51
CA PRO A 86 -11.46 -19.80 -17.75
C PRO A 86 -10.99 -19.08 -16.48
N ILE A 87 -9.96 -18.26 -16.64
CA ILE A 87 -9.41 -17.35 -15.64
C ILE A 87 -9.64 -15.94 -16.19
N VAL A 88 -10.30 -15.07 -15.43
CA VAL A 88 -10.37 -13.64 -15.76
C VAL A 88 -9.42 -12.89 -14.85
N VAL A 89 -8.55 -12.11 -15.48
CA VAL A 89 -7.61 -11.21 -14.82
C VAL A 89 -8.11 -9.80 -15.05
N ILE A 90 -8.30 -9.06 -13.95
CA ILE A 90 -8.79 -7.68 -13.99
C ILE A 90 -7.73 -6.78 -13.33
N SER A 91 -7.32 -5.73 -14.04
CA SER A 91 -6.50 -4.64 -13.52
C SER A 91 -7.37 -3.40 -13.36
N VAL A 92 -7.41 -2.85 -12.15
CA VAL A 92 -8.24 -1.69 -11.81
C VAL A 92 -7.43 -0.60 -11.14
N TYR A 93 -7.64 0.64 -11.59
CA TYR A 93 -7.11 1.84 -10.95
C TYR A 93 -8.21 2.54 -10.15
N MET A 94 -8.31 2.18 -8.86
CA MET A 94 -9.34 2.74 -7.99
C MET A 94 -9.14 4.24 -7.76
N PRO A 95 -10.21 5.06 -7.87
CA PRO A 95 -10.17 6.45 -7.44
C PRO A 95 -9.93 6.54 -5.92
N THR A 96 -9.32 7.64 -5.46
CA THR A 96 -9.05 7.83 -4.03
C THR A 96 -10.35 7.90 -3.25
N ASP A 97 -10.37 7.28 -2.07
CA ASP A 97 -11.49 7.30 -1.13
C ASP A 97 -11.62 8.69 -0.48
N SER A 98 -12.17 9.63 -1.26
CA SER A 98 -12.57 10.95 -0.82
C SER A 98 -14.04 11.16 -1.18
N PRO A 99 -14.78 11.99 -0.40
CA PRO A 99 -16.19 12.26 -0.68
C PRO A 99 -16.44 12.74 -2.11
N ASP A 100 -15.49 13.49 -2.65
CA ASP A 100 -15.53 14.06 -4.01
C ASP A 100 -15.46 13.00 -5.12
N ASN A 101 -14.96 11.78 -4.84
CA ASN A 101 -14.74 10.71 -5.81
C ASN A 101 -15.67 9.51 -5.61
N LEU A 102 -16.69 9.63 -4.76
CA LEU A 102 -17.58 8.53 -4.39
C LEU A 102 -18.34 7.95 -5.59
N SER A 103 -18.71 8.78 -6.58
CA SER A 103 -19.34 8.34 -7.83
C SER A 103 -18.41 7.45 -8.64
N ASP A 104 -17.19 7.92 -8.93
CA ASP A 104 -16.17 7.18 -9.67
C ASP A 104 -15.84 5.86 -8.97
N PHE A 105 -15.77 5.87 -7.64
CA PHE A 105 -15.50 4.69 -6.83
C PHE A 105 -16.62 3.65 -6.95
N THR A 106 -17.87 4.10 -6.85
CA THR A 106 -19.06 3.24 -6.96
C THR A 106 -19.20 2.67 -8.38
N ASP A 107 -18.96 3.48 -9.41
CA ASP A 107 -19.00 3.04 -10.82
C ASP A 107 -17.90 2.00 -11.10
N CYS A 108 -16.71 2.19 -10.53
CA CYS A 108 -15.61 1.24 -10.63
C CYS A 108 -15.94 -0.09 -9.95
N LEU A 109 -16.50 -0.05 -8.74
CA LEU A 109 -16.97 -1.25 -8.02
C LEU A 109 -18.11 -1.97 -8.74
N GLY A 110 -19.08 -1.23 -9.29
CA GLY A 110 -20.20 -1.80 -10.05
C GLY A 110 -19.74 -2.52 -11.32
N THR A 111 -18.58 -2.14 -11.88
CA THR A 111 -17.97 -2.84 -13.02
C THR A 111 -17.37 -4.20 -12.59
N LEU A 112 -17.06 -4.41 -11.30
CA LEU A 112 -16.35 -5.58 -10.77
C LEU A 112 -17.23 -6.66 -10.11
N GLY A 113 -18.49 -6.36 -9.81
CA GLY A 113 -19.42 -7.32 -9.19
C GLY A 113 -20.79 -6.73 -8.88
N PRO A 114 -21.77 -7.57 -8.49
CA PRO A 114 -23.13 -7.11 -8.20
C PRO A 114 -23.11 -6.26 -6.92
N SER A 115 -23.62 -5.05 -7.06
CA SER A 115 -23.80 -4.00 -6.06
C SER A 115 -24.44 -4.52 -4.76
N GLY A 116 -24.00 -4.03 -3.59
CA GLY A 116 -24.75 -4.32 -2.37
C GLY A 116 -24.33 -3.60 -1.09
N GLU A 117 -23.06 -3.67 -0.67
CA GLU A 117 -22.72 -3.21 0.69
C GLU A 117 -21.50 -2.29 0.67
N MET A 118 -21.76 -1.02 0.99
CA MET A 118 -20.74 -0.04 1.33
C MET A 118 -20.08 -0.44 2.64
N LEU A 119 -18.76 -0.61 2.63
CA LEU A 119 -17.94 -0.77 3.83
C LEU A 119 -17.91 0.56 4.60
N ASN A 120 -18.91 0.80 5.44
CA ASN A 120 -18.91 1.95 6.33
C ASN A 120 -17.86 1.71 7.43
N ALA A 121 -16.76 2.47 7.39
CA ALA A 121 -15.90 2.63 8.55
C ALA A 121 -16.69 3.42 9.61
N GLU A 122 -17.22 2.73 10.63
CA GLU A 122 -17.89 3.39 11.74
C GLU A 122 -16.94 4.39 12.41
N LYS A 123 -17.43 5.62 12.57
CA LYS A 123 -16.71 6.68 13.27
C LYS A 123 -16.79 6.38 14.77
N PRO A 124 -15.68 6.15 15.49
CA PRO A 124 -15.77 5.89 16.91
C PRO A 124 -16.26 7.14 17.64
N GLU A 125 -17.45 7.07 18.24
CA GLU A 125 -17.99 8.09 19.11
C GLU A 125 -17.27 8.03 20.47
N GLY A 126 -16.30 8.91 20.67
CA GLY A 126 -15.64 9.09 21.95
C GLY A 126 -14.55 10.15 21.92
N LYS A 127 -14.59 11.11 22.85
CA LYS A 127 -13.41 11.96 23.14
C LYS A 127 -12.33 11.08 23.77
N VAL A 128 -11.35 10.65 22.98
CA VAL A 128 -10.17 9.93 23.50
C VAL A 128 -9.31 10.91 24.28
N GLY A 129 -9.39 10.85 25.62
CA GLY A 129 -8.45 11.57 26.48
C GLY A 129 -7.07 10.92 26.40
N LEU A 130 -6.20 11.43 25.52
CA LEU A 130 -4.82 10.94 25.39
C LEU A 130 -3.97 11.51 26.55
N ARG A 131 -3.62 10.65 27.51
CA ARG A 131 -2.69 10.96 28.61
C ARG A 131 -1.65 9.86 28.74
N PHE A 132 -0.37 10.25 28.67
CA PHE A 132 0.76 9.33 28.80
C PHE A 132 1.37 9.47 30.19
N ARG A 133 1.39 8.39 30.99
CA ARG A 133 2.07 8.39 32.30
C ARG A 133 3.55 8.07 32.12
N ALA A 134 4.39 8.53 33.05
CA ALA A 134 5.83 8.22 33.03
C ALA A 134 6.12 6.71 32.95
N LYS A 135 5.33 5.88 33.64
CA LYS A 135 5.42 4.41 33.57
C LYS A 135 5.14 3.86 32.17
N ASP A 136 4.20 4.46 31.44
CA ASP A 136 3.87 4.05 30.08
C ASP A 136 5.06 4.34 29.15
N VAL A 137 5.66 5.52 29.29
CA VAL A 137 6.87 5.92 28.55
C VAL A 137 8.06 5.04 28.88
N GLU A 138 8.29 4.75 30.16
CA GLU A 138 9.35 3.86 30.61
C GLU A 138 9.21 2.46 30.00
N ASN A 139 7.99 1.93 30.00
CA ASN A 139 7.69 0.64 29.38
C ASN A 139 7.97 0.66 27.87
N VAL A 140 7.59 1.73 27.16
CA VAL A 140 7.90 1.90 25.74
C VAL A 140 9.42 1.89 25.51
N ILE A 141 10.15 2.74 26.22
CA ILE A 141 11.61 2.88 26.07
C ILE A 141 12.31 1.55 26.32
N ARG A 142 11.89 0.79 27.33
CA ARG A 142 12.48 -0.52 27.68
C ARG A 142 12.33 -1.56 26.58
N HIS A 143 11.22 -1.56 25.85
CA HIS A 143 10.91 -2.58 24.84
C HIS A 143 11.30 -2.20 23.41
N MET A 144 11.75 -0.96 23.18
CA MET A 144 12.24 -0.54 21.88
C MET A 144 13.58 -1.23 21.54
N SER A 145 13.71 -1.66 20.28
CA SER A 145 14.89 -2.38 19.79
C SER A 145 16.13 -1.50 19.75
N ARG A 146 17.25 -2.02 20.25
CA ARG A 146 18.59 -1.41 20.21
C ARG A 146 19.26 -1.52 18.84
N GLY A 147 20.34 -0.77 18.65
CA GLY A 147 21.20 -0.83 17.46
C GLY A 147 20.56 -0.25 16.19
N LYS A 148 19.62 0.68 16.35
CA LYS A 148 18.95 1.36 15.23
C LYS A 148 19.65 2.69 14.92
N SER A 149 19.68 3.05 13.64
CA SER A 149 20.27 4.33 13.21
C SER A 149 19.50 5.52 13.79
N PRO A 150 20.21 6.54 14.31
CA PRO A 150 19.60 7.73 14.89
C PRO A 150 18.97 8.64 13.82
N GLY A 151 18.16 9.59 14.28
CA GLY A 151 17.65 10.68 13.44
C GLY A 151 18.70 11.78 13.25
N HIS A 152 18.24 12.98 12.87
CA HIS A 152 19.13 14.14 12.68
C HIS A 152 19.78 14.64 13.97
N ASP A 153 19.19 14.32 15.12
CA ASP A 153 19.62 14.72 16.46
C ASP A 153 20.75 13.84 17.01
N GLY A 154 21.11 12.74 16.31
CA GLY A 154 22.12 11.80 16.75
C GLY A 154 21.71 10.95 17.96
N LEU A 155 20.48 11.11 18.47
CA LEU A 155 20.01 10.40 19.65
C LEU A 155 19.46 9.02 19.26
N SER A 156 19.81 8.03 20.10
CA SER A 156 19.40 6.63 19.95
C SER A 156 18.62 6.16 21.17
N ILE A 157 18.02 4.97 21.09
CA ILE A 157 17.23 4.42 22.20
C ILE A 157 18.08 4.15 23.44
N GLU A 158 19.35 3.81 23.25
CA GLU A 158 20.32 3.56 24.32
C GLU A 158 20.53 4.81 25.18
N HIS A 159 20.57 6.00 24.56
CA HIS A 159 20.65 7.26 25.29
C HIS A 159 19.44 7.46 26.21
N LEU A 160 18.24 7.06 25.78
CA LEU A 160 17.04 7.15 26.62
C LEU A 160 17.00 6.05 27.69
N GLN A 161 17.45 4.84 27.37
CA GLN A 161 17.50 3.71 28.30
C GLN A 161 18.51 3.91 29.43
N TYR A 162 19.63 4.57 29.15
CA TYR A 162 20.69 4.85 30.13
C TYR A 162 20.70 6.29 30.65
N GLY A 163 19.79 7.15 30.19
CA GLY A 163 19.71 8.57 30.56
C GLY A 163 19.17 8.85 31.98
N GLY A 164 18.90 7.81 32.78
CA GLY A 164 18.50 7.91 34.18
C GLY A 164 16.98 7.93 34.41
N ALA A 165 16.58 7.81 35.69
CA ALA A 165 15.19 7.59 36.10
C ALA A 165 14.23 8.76 35.77
N HIS A 166 14.75 9.95 35.48
CA HIS A 166 13.93 11.11 35.19
C HIS A 166 13.53 11.24 33.71
N ILE A 167 14.19 10.53 32.79
CA ILE A 167 13.93 10.64 31.34
C ILE A 167 12.47 10.33 31.01
N SER A 168 11.94 9.24 31.54
CA SER A 168 10.55 8.85 31.27
C SER A 168 9.54 9.88 31.77
N ARG A 169 9.86 10.61 32.86
CA ARG A 169 9.01 11.67 33.40
C ARG A 169 9.06 12.93 32.54
N VAL A 170 10.25 13.34 32.10
CA VAL A 170 10.43 14.49 31.20
C VAL A 170 9.74 14.25 29.85
N LEU A 171 9.96 13.07 29.26
CA LEU A 171 9.33 12.69 28.00
C LEU A 171 7.80 12.57 28.13
N SER A 172 7.29 12.03 29.24
CA SER A 172 5.85 12.02 29.52
C SER A 172 5.26 13.42 29.55
N LEU A 173 5.90 14.38 30.23
CA LEU A 173 5.47 15.78 30.24
C LEU A 173 5.49 16.36 28.82
N PHE A 174 6.59 16.17 28.10
CA PHE A 174 6.77 16.66 26.73
C PHE A 174 5.69 16.12 25.78
N CYS A 175 5.47 14.80 25.75
CA CYS A 175 4.45 14.19 24.91
C CYS A 175 3.04 14.69 25.26
N ASN A 176 2.70 14.82 26.55
CA ASN A 176 1.41 15.35 26.96
C ASN A 176 1.22 16.81 26.55
N LEU A 177 2.26 17.65 26.64
CA LEU A 177 2.21 19.03 26.16
C LEU A 177 1.98 19.08 24.64
N CYS A 178 2.67 18.24 23.88
CA CYS A 178 2.45 18.15 22.44
C CYS A 178 0.99 17.79 22.10
N MET A 179 0.42 16.83 22.83
CA MET A 179 -0.97 16.42 22.64
C MET A 179 -1.98 17.47 23.09
N SER A 180 -1.73 18.16 24.21
CA SER A 180 -2.66 19.18 24.73
C SER A 180 -2.70 20.43 23.88
N HIS A 181 -1.57 20.80 23.27
CA HIS A 181 -1.45 21.97 22.40
C HIS A 181 -1.67 21.63 20.92
N SER A 182 -1.86 20.35 20.57
CA SER A 182 -1.91 19.87 19.17
C SER A 182 -0.73 20.40 18.34
N TYR A 183 0.45 20.47 18.95
CA TYR A 183 1.64 21.07 18.37
C TYR A 183 2.84 20.14 18.58
N LEU A 184 3.55 19.86 17.49
CA LEU A 184 4.80 19.12 17.49
C LEU A 184 5.92 20.05 17.01
N PRO A 185 7.04 20.15 17.74
CA PRO A 185 8.16 20.97 17.30
C PRO A 185 8.66 20.55 15.91
N PRO A 186 9.02 21.49 15.02
CA PRO A 186 9.52 21.17 13.67
C PRO A 186 10.72 20.20 13.68
N ASP A 187 11.64 20.37 14.64
CA ASP A 187 12.79 19.48 14.78
C ASP A 187 12.40 18.06 15.21
N LEU A 188 11.26 17.87 15.88
CA LEU A 188 10.79 16.53 16.23
C LEU A 188 10.36 15.74 14.97
N ILE A 189 9.69 16.42 14.04
CA ILE A 189 9.13 15.84 12.81
C ILE A 189 10.20 15.71 11.70
N LYS A 190 11.28 16.47 11.78
CA LYS A 190 12.36 16.43 10.80
C LYS A 190 12.97 15.02 10.71
N THR A 191 13.16 14.54 9.48
CA THR A 191 13.74 13.21 9.20
C THR A 191 14.95 13.31 8.27
N ILE A 192 15.90 12.37 8.39
CA ILE A 192 16.97 12.19 7.41
C ILE A 192 16.56 11.11 6.41
N VAL A 193 16.64 11.39 5.11
CA VAL A 193 16.42 10.38 4.07
C VAL A 193 17.74 9.70 3.73
N ILE A 194 17.82 8.39 3.95
CA ILE A 194 18.97 7.56 3.61
C ILE A 194 18.58 6.61 2.48
N PRO A 195 19.27 6.64 1.32
CA PRO A 195 19.04 5.68 0.25
C PRO A 195 19.67 4.33 0.62
N VAL A 196 18.85 3.27 0.65
CA VAL A 196 19.29 1.90 0.92
C VAL A 196 19.23 1.06 -0.36
N VAL A 197 20.32 0.39 -0.70
CA VAL A 197 20.44 -0.46 -1.88
C VAL A 197 19.50 -1.68 -1.78
N LYS A 198 18.70 -1.92 -2.82
CA LYS A 198 17.79 -3.07 -2.96
C LYS A 198 18.56 -4.35 -3.28
N ASN A 199 19.40 -4.30 -4.32
CA ASN A 199 20.20 -5.41 -4.80
C ASN A 199 21.68 -5.02 -4.83
N LYS A 200 22.45 -5.59 -3.90
CA LYS A 200 23.91 -5.33 -3.78
C LYS A 200 24.72 -5.83 -4.99
N SER A 201 24.18 -6.78 -5.75
CA SER A 201 24.79 -7.31 -6.97
C SER A 201 24.25 -6.64 -8.24
N GLY A 202 23.34 -5.68 -8.11
CA GLY A 202 22.79 -4.91 -9.22
C GLY A 202 23.67 -3.70 -9.57
N ASP A 203 23.23 -2.93 -10.57
CA ASP A 203 23.88 -1.67 -10.92
C ASP A 203 23.71 -0.65 -9.78
N MET A 204 24.83 -0.07 -9.34
CA MET A 204 24.87 0.94 -8.28
C MET A 204 24.56 2.35 -8.81
N SER A 205 24.56 2.53 -10.14
CA SER A 205 24.21 3.79 -10.82
C SER A 205 22.71 3.91 -11.09
N ASP A 206 21.98 2.78 -11.01
CA ASP A 206 20.52 2.76 -11.18
C ASP A 206 19.82 3.36 -9.95
N LEU A 207 19.21 4.53 -10.12
CA LEU A 207 18.36 5.18 -9.10
C LEU A 207 17.22 4.24 -8.62
N GLY A 208 16.72 3.38 -9.51
CA GLY A 208 15.71 2.37 -9.20
C GLY A 208 16.20 1.28 -8.25
N ASN A 209 17.51 1.10 -8.09
CA ASN A 209 18.12 0.15 -7.15
C ASN A 209 18.17 0.70 -5.71
N TYR A 210 17.71 1.92 -5.44
CA TYR A 210 17.67 2.48 -4.09
C TYR A 210 16.24 2.57 -3.54
N ARG A 211 16.10 2.38 -2.23
CA ARG A 211 14.89 2.68 -1.46
C ARG A 211 15.20 3.84 -0.53
N PRO A 212 14.51 4.99 -0.65
CA PRO A 212 14.64 6.03 0.34
C PRO A 212 14.04 5.54 1.66
N ILE A 213 14.79 5.63 2.76
CA ILE A 213 14.30 5.35 4.12
C ILE A 213 14.43 6.62 4.93
N SER A 214 13.31 7.10 5.48
CA SER A 214 13.29 8.25 6.38
C SER A 214 13.59 7.82 7.81
N LEU A 215 14.63 8.39 8.41
CA LEU A 215 15.00 8.21 9.81
C LEU A 215 14.45 9.37 10.65
N ALA A 216 13.42 9.08 11.44
CA ALA A 216 12.89 9.99 12.46
C ALA A 216 13.73 9.97 13.75
N THR A 217 13.62 11.05 14.52
CA THR A 217 14.23 11.18 15.86
C THR A 217 13.71 10.08 16.80
N ILE A 218 14.53 9.70 17.79
CA ILE A 218 14.11 8.66 18.73
C ILE A 218 12.92 9.11 19.59
N ILE A 219 12.85 10.42 19.90
CA ILE A 219 11.74 11.00 20.67
C ILE A 219 10.43 10.93 19.87
N ALA A 220 10.45 11.21 18.56
CA ALA A 220 9.28 11.04 17.70
C ALA A 220 8.80 9.58 17.68
N LYS A 221 9.72 8.62 17.55
CA LYS A 221 9.40 7.19 17.59
C LYS A 221 8.81 6.74 18.93
N VAL A 222 9.24 7.33 20.05
CA VAL A 222 8.62 7.08 21.37
C VAL A 222 7.18 7.58 21.39
N LEU A 223 6.92 8.79 20.86
CA LEU A 223 5.56 9.33 20.74
C LEU A 223 4.69 8.47 19.83
N ASP A 224 5.19 8.08 18.65
CA ASP A 224 4.48 7.20 17.72
C ASP A 224 4.08 5.89 18.40
N ARG A 225 4.98 5.28 19.17
CA ARG A 225 4.68 4.04 19.88
C ARG A 225 3.64 4.21 20.99
N LEU A 226 3.67 5.35 21.69
CA LEU A 226 2.63 5.67 22.69
C LEU A 226 1.27 5.86 22.03
N LEU A 227 1.21 6.53 20.88
CA LEU A 227 0.00 6.71 20.09
C LEU A 227 -0.51 5.39 19.54
N GLU A 228 0.36 4.57 18.96
CA GLU A 228 0.04 3.24 18.44
C GLU A 228 -0.65 2.36 19.50
N ILE A 229 -0.16 2.37 20.74
CA ILE A 229 -0.76 1.62 21.86
C ILE A 229 -2.19 2.11 22.16
N GLN A 230 -2.46 3.41 22.05
CA GLN A 230 -3.81 3.95 22.28
C GLN A 230 -4.73 3.69 21.09
N LEU A 231 -4.24 3.90 19.87
CA LEU A 231 -4.99 3.68 18.63
C LEU A 231 -5.41 2.22 18.50
N ASN A 232 -4.52 1.27 18.81
CA ASN A 232 -4.81 -0.16 18.75
C ASN A 232 -5.93 -0.61 19.71
N LYS A 233 -6.30 0.18 20.72
CA LYS A 233 -7.45 -0.14 21.59
C LYS A 233 -8.79 0.14 20.91
N HIS A 234 -8.79 0.99 19.88
CA HIS A 234 -9.98 1.46 19.19
C HIS A 234 -10.03 0.99 17.74
N LEU A 235 -8.92 0.49 17.20
CA LEU A 235 -8.82 0.01 15.82
C LEU A 235 -9.33 -1.43 15.71
N GLN A 236 -10.42 -1.63 14.96
CA GLN A 236 -10.87 -2.95 14.53
C GLN A 236 -10.30 -3.22 13.13
N ILE A 237 -9.31 -4.10 13.05
CA ILE A 237 -8.69 -4.47 11.79
C ILE A 237 -9.38 -5.72 11.23
N HIS A 238 -9.78 -5.67 9.96
CA HIS A 238 -10.40 -6.80 9.26
C HIS A 238 -9.51 -8.05 9.27
N ASP A 239 -10.11 -9.24 9.36
CA ASP A 239 -9.37 -10.51 9.46
C ASP A 239 -8.48 -10.80 8.24
N ASN A 240 -8.90 -10.35 7.06
CA ASN A 240 -8.13 -10.47 5.82
C ASN A 240 -6.97 -9.45 5.68
N GLN A 241 -6.75 -8.56 6.66
CA GLN A 241 -5.54 -7.74 6.71
C GLN A 241 -4.40 -8.60 7.30
N PHE A 242 -3.39 -8.93 6.49
CA PHE A 242 -2.24 -9.71 6.94
C PHE A 242 -1.01 -8.84 7.26
N GLY A 243 -0.85 -7.74 6.53
CA GLY A 243 0.28 -6.82 6.69
C GLY A 243 0.23 -6.08 8.02
N PHE A 244 1.41 -5.91 8.65
CA PHE A 244 1.60 -5.13 9.89
C PHE A 244 0.77 -5.60 11.09
N ARG A 245 0.29 -6.85 11.09
CA ARG A 245 -0.38 -7.45 12.25
C ARG A 245 0.53 -8.41 12.99
N PRO A 246 0.48 -8.43 14.34
CA PRO A 246 1.20 -9.42 15.12
C PRO A 246 0.77 -10.83 14.71
N LYS A 247 1.74 -11.76 14.64
CA LYS A 247 1.52 -13.19 14.32
C LYS A 247 1.02 -13.51 12.91
N LEU A 248 0.86 -12.52 12.03
CA LEU A 248 0.55 -12.73 10.62
C LEU A 248 1.75 -12.33 9.76
N SER A 249 1.90 -13.00 8.63
CA SER A 249 2.96 -12.76 7.66
C SER A 249 2.43 -12.81 6.22
N THR A 250 3.29 -12.47 5.27
CA THR A 250 3.00 -12.63 3.84
C THR A 250 2.75 -14.10 3.46
N GLU A 251 3.31 -15.06 4.20
CA GLU A 251 3.07 -16.49 3.98
C GLU A 251 1.63 -16.88 4.34
N CYS A 252 1.08 -16.32 5.42
CA CYS A 252 -0.33 -16.52 5.78
C CYS A 252 -1.26 -16.03 4.66
N ALA A 253 -0.97 -14.85 4.09
CA ALA A 253 -1.74 -14.29 2.97
C ALA A 253 -1.66 -15.20 1.73
N ILE A 254 -0.47 -15.68 1.38
CA ILE A 254 -0.26 -16.61 0.26
C ILE A 254 -0.98 -17.94 0.49
N MET A 255 -0.92 -18.47 1.71
CA MET A 255 -1.62 -19.70 2.07
C MET A 255 -3.14 -19.55 1.92
N CYS A 256 -3.71 -18.45 2.42
CA CYS A 256 -5.12 -18.13 2.27
C CYS A 256 -5.51 -18.07 0.79
N LEU A 257 -4.76 -17.34 -0.04
CA LEU A 257 -5.00 -17.26 -1.47
C LEU A 257 -4.95 -18.64 -2.15
N LYS A 258 -3.93 -19.45 -1.86
CA LYS A 258 -3.78 -20.80 -2.42
C LYS A 258 -4.95 -21.70 -2.04
N GLN A 259 -5.40 -21.64 -0.79
CA GLN A 259 -6.50 -22.45 -0.30
C GLN A 259 -7.82 -22.04 -0.93
N THR A 260 -8.08 -20.75 -1.04
CA THR A 260 -9.26 -20.21 -1.74
C THR A 260 -9.27 -20.65 -3.20
N VAL A 261 -8.13 -20.52 -3.89
CA VAL A 261 -8.03 -20.96 -5.29
C VAL A 261 -8.32 -22.46 -5.41
N ARG A 262 -7.68 -23.30 -4.59
CA ARG A 262 -7.92 -24.76 -4.61
C ARG A 262 -9.38 -25.11 -4.36
N TYR A 263 -9.99 -24.52 -3.34
CA TYR A 263 -11.38 -24.76 -2.96
C TYR A 263 -12.38 -24.57 -4.12
N TYR A 264 -12.20 -23.52 -4.92
CA TYR A 264 -13.06 -23.23 -6.06
C TYR A 264 -12.66 -24.03 -7.32
N THR A 265 -11.36 -24.24 -7.56
CA THR A 265 -10.93 -25.05 -8.72
C THR A 265 -11.36 -26.51 -8.61
N ASP A 266 -11.36 -27.08 -7.41
CA ASP A 266 -11.73 -28.48 -7.18
C ASP A 266 -13.22 -28.74 -7.41
N ARG A 267 -14.04 -27.67 -7.37
CA ARG A 267 -15.48 -27.71 -7.66
C ARG A 267 -15.84 -27.32 -9.09
N GLY A 268 -14.84 -27.12 -9.96
CA GLY A 268 -15.05 -26.71 -11.35
C GLY A 268 -15.57 -25.27 -11.49
N THR A 269 -15.53 -24.46 -10.43
CA THR A 269 -15.91 -23.05 -10.51
C THR A 269 -14.74 -22.19 -11.00
N PRO A 270 -14.97 -21.26 -11.94
CA PRO A 270 -13.93 -20.36 -12.40
C PRO A 270 -13.56 -19.36 -11.29
N ILE A 271 -12.28 -18.97 -11.23
CA ILE A 271 -11.76 -18.03 -10.23
C ILE A 271 -11.24 -16.81 -10.94
N TYR A 272 -11.57 -15.66 -10.37
CA TYR A 272 -11.18 -14.35 -10.85
C TYR A 272 -10.30 -13.70 -9.79
N ALA A 273 -9.11 -13.24 -10.18
CA ALA A 273 -8.19 -12.55 -9.29
C ALA A 273 -8.06 -11.10 -9.74
N CYS A 274 -8.35 -10.17 -8.83
CA CYS A 274 -8.17 -8.74 -9.04
C CYS A 274 -7.06 -8.24 -8.11
N PHE A 275 -6.05 -7.58 -8.66
CA PHE A 275 -4.95 -7.03 -7.89
C PHE A 275 -5.11 -5.52 -7.77
N PHE A 276 -5.32 -5.06 -6.53
CA PHE A 276 -5.43 -3.65 -6.21
C PHE A 276 -4.11 -3.13 -5.63
N ARG A 277 -3.73 -1.92 -6.04
CA ARG A 277 -2.70 -1.14 -5.36
C ARG A 277 -3.37 0.08 -4.74
N PRO A 278 -3.62 0.09 -3.42
CA PRO A 278 -4.02 1.32 -2.75
C PRO A 278 -2.83 2.30 -2.72
N PHE A 279 -3.14 3.59 -2.86
CA PHE A 279 -2.20 4.70 -2.64
C PHE A 279 -1.81 4.83 -1.17
#